data_AF-A0A4Q8UMU6-F1
#
_entry.id   AF-A0A4Q8UMU6-F1
#
_cell.length_a   1.000
_cell.length_b   1.000
_cell.length_c   1.000
_cell.angle_alpha   90.00
_cell.angle_beta   90.00
_cell.angle_gamma   90.00
#
_symmetry.space_group_name_H-M   'P 1'
#
loop_
_entity.id
_entity.type
_entity.pdbx_description
1 polymer ?
#
loop_
_entity_poly.entity_id
_entity_poly.type
_entity_poly.pdbx_seq_one_letter_code
_entity_poly.pdbx_strand_id
1 'polypeptide(L)'
;MSTSTTTPRIDKAGARLTLPVAALAFVIALAVQFIGQAKIDIGIGAIVIFPMVWGLILGLLVSIQKFKPLGLDLQRVAAALVGVAVLLLVARLAFNIGPSLPSLLRAGPALLLQEVGHLLGTIALALPLAVLLRMGKATVGATFSLDREPSFAMVSEKYGPDSDQYRGVLAMYVFGTLFGAVFITLLTSLVANWKIFDPLALAMGAGVGSGSMMAASSASIIAAYPGDQEAILGMAAVSNLITTILGVYVGIYIALPLADRFYKVLTRKQTREAAAVAAGGGAVRSQADIDRDDAQAEENRLFREKVAESSAAIKLPLWLSLSVLTVLGIGTASVAAKGLSLSIVLGYGIMLALVLVSIALAKVTKKISAIVYITTIGAYISSPWFFAAESLTTIIKTVDFLSIATVMLTLAGLSLGKDIPLLKNIGWKIIPVGLVAITASFLLSTVIAEFALGLWH
;
A
#
# COMPACT_ATOMS: atom_id res chain seq x y z
N MET A 1 -25.86 31.96 7.83
CA MET A 1 -26.06 31.06 6.68
C MET A 1 -24.94 31.31 5.68
N SER A 2 -23.85 30.53 5.78
CA SER A 2 -22.75 30.55 4.80
C SER A 2 -23.11 29.58 3.69
N THR A 3 -23.49 30.11 2.53
CA THR A 3 -23.72 29.33 1.31
C THR A 3 -22.37 28.84 0.77
N SER A 4 -21.91 27.67 1.22
CA SER A 4 -20.85 26.97 0.50
C SER A 4 -21.42 26.53 -0.84
N THR A 5 -21.01 27.19 -1.91
CA THR A 5 -21.23 26.74 -3.29
C THR A 5 -20.40 25.48 -3.50
N THR A 6 -20.93 24.34 -3.05
CA THR A 6 -20.35 23.02 -3.31
C THR A 6 -20.49 22.76 -4.80
N THR A 7 -19.39 22.86 -5.54
CA THR A 7 -19.34 22.53 -6.96
C THR A 7 -19.91 21.11 -7.15
N PRO A 8 -20.82 20.87 -8.12
CA PRO A 8 -21.45 19.57 -8.27
C PRO A 8 -20.40 18.48 -8.49
N ARG A 9 -20.47 17.44 -7.64
CA ARG A 9 -19.56 16.29 -7.62
C ARG A 9 -19.58 15.57 -8.97
N ILE A 10 -18.41 15.38 -9.58
CA ILE A 10 -18.27 14.59 -10.80
C ILE A 10 -18.12 13.11 -10.43
N ASP A 11 -19.18 12.33 -10.57
CA ASP A 11 -19.17 10.89 -10.25
C ASP A 11 -18.62 10.00 -11.37
N LYS A 12 -18.58 10.53 -12.60
CA LYS A 12 -18.04 9.85 -13.79
C LYS A 12 -17.09 10.77 -14.54
N ALA A 13 -15.85 10.34 -14.72
CA ALA A 13 -14.90 11.07 -15.54
C ALA A 13 -14.81 10.47 -16.95
N GLY A 14 -14.85 11.35 -17.95
CA GLY A 14 -14.62 11.00 -19.35
C GLY A 14 -13.18 11.29 -19.80
N ALA A 15 -12.95 11.21 -21.11
CA ALA A 15 -11.64 11.50 -21.71
C ALA A 15 -11.10 12.90 -21.37
N ARG A 16 -11.99 13.91 -21.25
CA ARG A 16 -11.61 15.31 -20.97
C ARG A 16 -10.87 15.50 -19.63
N LEU A 17 -11.18 14.70 -18.61
CA LEU A 17 -10.51 14.76 -17.30
C LEU A 17 -9.37 13.75 -17.21
N THR A 18 -9.50 12.61 -17.91
CA THR A 18 -8.52 11.52 -17.85
C THR A 18 -7.27 11.81 -18.67
N LEU A 19 -7.41 12.34 -19.89
CA LEU A 19 -6.28 12.59 -20.79
C LEU A 19 -5.30 13.62 -20.26
N PRO A 20 -5.70 14.75 -19.64
CA PRO A 20 -4.75 15.70 -19.06
C PRO A 20 -3.91 15.10 -17.93
N VAL A 21 -4.55 14.35 -17.03
CA VAL A 21 -3.86 13.66 -15.93
C VAL A 21 -2.91 12.60 -16.48
N ALA A 22 -3.36 11.83 -17.47
CA ALA A 22 -2.54 10.85 -18.14
C ALA A 22 -1.32 11.48 -18.83
N ALA A 23 -1.52 12.56 -19.60
CA ALA A 23 -0.44 13.25 -20.28
C ALA A 23 0.58 13.83 -19.28
N LEU A 24 0.10 14.41 -18.18
CA LEU A 24 0.95 14.91 -17.10
C LEU A 24 1.75 13.78 -16.45
N ALA A 25 1.10 12.66 -16.11
CA ALA A 25 1.76 11.48 -15.58
C ALA A 25 2.78 10.91 -16.56
N PHE A 26 2.49 10.92 -17.86
CA PHE A 26 3.40 10.46 -18.90
C PHE A 26 4.67 11.31 -18.93
N VAL A 27 4.52 12.63 -18.99
CA VAL A 27 5.65 13.57 -19.04
C VAL A 27 6.53 13.40 -17.81
N ILE A 28 5.93 13.30 -16.61
CA ILE A 28 6.68 13.07 -15.37
C ILE A 28 7.38 11.72 -15.43
N ALA A 29 6.68 10.65 -15.80
CA ALA A 29 7.24 9.30 -15.87
C ALA A 29 8.42 9.20 -16.87
N LEU A 30 8.32 9.86 -18.02
CA LEU A 30 9.43 9.94 -18.97
C LEU A 30 10.60 10.73 -18.39
N ALA A 31 10.35 11.90 -17.79
CA ALA A 31 11.40 12.73 -17.20
C ALA A 31 12.17 11.97 -16.12
N VAL A 32 11.49 11.27 -15.22
CA VAL A 32 12.16 10.50 -14.16
C VAL A 32 12.89 9.27 -14.69
N GLN A 33 12.40 8.67 -15.78
CA GLN A 33 13.13 7.59 -16.45
C GLN A 33 14.44 8.09 -17.07
N PHE A 34 14.48 9.33 -17.56
CA PHE A 34 15.71 9.97 -18.01
C PHE A 34 16.66 10.35 -16.87
N ILE A 35 16.14 10.78 -15.72
CA ILE A 35 16.95 11.02 -14.51
C ILE A 35 17.63 9.72 -14.05
N GLY A 36 16.92 8.60 -14.13
CA GLY A 36 17.44 7.30 -13.73
C GLY A 36 17.52 7.14 -12.21
N GLN A 37 18.38 6.22 -11.78
CA GLN A 37 18.62 5.96 -10.35
C GLN A 37 19.64 6.95 -9.78
N ALA A 38 19.33 7.53 -8.62
CA ALA A 38 20.28 8.30 -7.84
C ALA A 38 20.78 7.43 -6.66
N LYS A 39 22.09 7.32 -6.48
CA LYS A 39 22.70 6.60 -5.36
C LYS A 39 23.34 7.61 -4.42
N ILE A 40 23.00 7.54 -3.14
CA ILE A 40 23.56 8.38 -2.09
C ILE A 40 24.25 7.46 -1.09
N ASP A 41 25.57 7.56 -0.99
CA ASP A 41 26.34 6.79 -0.02
C ASP A 41 26.32 7.51 1.34
N ILE A 42 25.86 6.79 2.36
CA ILE A 42 25.68 7.29 3.71
C ILE A 42 26.33 6.29 4.66
N GLY A 43 27.65 6.17 4.66
CA GLY A 43 28.51 5.44 5.64
C GLY A 43 28.06 4.06 6.16
N ILE A 44 26.90 3.99 6.83
CA ILE A 44 26.11 2.81 7.20
C ILE A 44 25.43 2.06 6.03
N GLY A 45 25.49 2.58 4.80
CA GLY A 45 24.96 1.94 3.59
C GLY A 45 24.69 2.94 2.46
N ALA A 46 24.12 2.47 1.34
CA ALA A 46 23.68 3.32 0.25
C ALA A 46 22.15 3.43 0.19
N ILE A 47 21.63 4.64 -0.01
CA ILE A 47 20.23 4.87 -0.36
C ILE A 47 20.12 5.03 -1.86
N VAL A 48 19.31 4.18 -2.49
CA VAL A 48 19.02 4.23 -3.92
C VAL A 48 17.62 4.82 -4.13
N ILE A 49 17.54 5.95 -4.83
CA ILE A 49 16.28 6.58 -5.22
C ILE A 49 16.01 6.23 -6.68
N PHE A 50 14.99 5.40 -6.90
CA PHE A 50 14.58 4.94 -8.23
C PHE A 50 13.71 5.95 -8.97
N PRO A 51 13.63 5.87 -10.32
CA PRO A 51 12.70 6.65 -11.12
C PRO A 51 11.26 6.65 -10.59
N MET A 52 10.79 5.51 -10.09
CA MET A 52 9.44 5.41 -9.52
C MET A 52 9.24 6.25 -8.25
N VAL A 53 10.28 6.41 -7.43
CA VAL A 53 10.26 7.28 -6.24
C VAL A 53 10.33 8.74 -6.65
N TRP A 54 11.17 9.08 -7.63
CA TRP A 54 11.16 10.40 -8.26
C TRP A 54 9.78 10.73 -8.84
N GLY A 55 9.13 9.77 -9.48
CA GLY A 55 7.78 9.91 -10.03
C GLY A 55 6.74 10.22 -8.94
N LEU A 56 6.80 9.50 -7.83
CA LEU A 56 5.97 9.78 -6.65
C LEU A 56 6.20 11.19 -6.10
N ILE A 57 7.47 11.58 -5.90
CA ILE A 57 7.85 12.89 -5.35
C ILE A 57 7.43 14.02 -6.29
N LEU A 58 7.74 13.93 -7.58
CA LEU A 58 7.37 14.95 -8.57
C LEU A 58 5.86 15.04 -8.76
N GLY A 59 5.17 13.89 -8.82
CA GLY A 59 3.70 13.85 -8.84
C GLY A 59 3.10 14.54 -7.62
N LEU A 60 3.66 14.26 -6.43
CA LEU A 60 3.27 14.90 -5.18
C LEU A 60 3.49 16.42 -5.27
N LEU A 61 4.69 16.89 -5.62
CA LEU A 61 4.99 18.32 -5.74
C LEU A 61 4.03 19.04 -6.72
N VAL A 62 3.73 18.41 -7.85
CA VAL A 62 2.78 18.93 -8.84
C VAL A 62 1.34 18.96 -8.29
N SER A 63 0.95 18.00 -7.46
CA SER A 63 -0.39 17.97 -6.85
C SER A 63 -0.59 19.00 -5.74
N ILE A 64 0.47 19.43 -5.06
CA ILE A 64 0.44 20.35 -3.91
C ILE A 64 0.65 21.81 -4.30
N GLN A 65 1.40 22.07 -5.37
CA GLN A 65 1.84 23.42 -5.70
C GLN A 65 0.65 24.39 -5.87
N LYS A 66 0.88 25.65 -5.46
CA LYS A 66 -0.15 26.70 -5.42
C LYS A 66 -0.22 27.56 -6.68
N PHE A 67 0.76 27.46 -7.58
CA PHE A 67 0.88 28.32 -8.75
C PHE A 67 -0.19 28.01 -9.82
N LYS A 68 -0.44 26.72 -10.06
CA LYS A 68 -1.49 26.22 -10.96
C LYS A 68 -2.14 24.98 -10.34
N PRO A 69 -2.94 25.15 -9.27
CA PRO A 69 -3.42 24.02 -8.47
C PRO A 69 -4.11 22.96 -9.33
N LEU A 70 -3.73 21.70 -9.11
CA LEU A 70 -4.38 20.57 -9.77
C LEU A 70 -5.77 20.37 -9.13
N GLY A 71 -6.84 20.54 -9.91
CA GLY A 71 -8.20 20.44 -9.41
C GLY A 71 -8.47 19.09 -8.72
N LEU A 72 -9.30 19.09 -7.66
CA LEU A 72 -9.59 17.89 -6.85
C LEU A 72 -10.09 16.72 -7.69
N ASP A 73 -10.91 16.97 -8.71
CA ASP A 73 -11.43 15.91 -9.59
C ASP A 73 -10.32 15.28 -10.44
N LEU A 74 -9.29 16.04 -10.85
CA LEU A 74 -8.13 15.49 -11.56
C LEU A 74 -7.29 14.60 -10.64
N GLN A 75 -7.13 14.99 -9.37
CA GLN A 75 -6.43 14.18 -8.36
C GLN A 75 -7.20 12.89 -8.04
N ARG A 76 -8.53 12.96 -7.96
CA ARG A 76 -9.38 11.77 -7.82
C ARG A 76 -9.34 10.87 -9.05
N VAL A 77 -9.27 11.43 -10.26
CA VAL A 77 -9.03 10.65 -11.49
C VAL A 77 -7.67 9.96 -11.45
N ALA A 78 -6.63 10.64 -10.98
CA ALA A 78 -5.31 10.02 -10.76
C ALA A 78 -5.41 8.85 -9.78
N ALA A 79 -6.09 9.01 -8.64
CA ALA A 79 -6.34 7.91 -7.68
C ALA A 79 -7.10 6.74 -8.31
N ALA A 80 -8.12 7.02 -9.13
CA ALA A 80 -8.87 5.98 -9.83
C ALA A 80 -7.99 5.24 -10.86
N LEU A 81 -7.07 5.94 -11.55
CA LEU A 81 -6.09 5.31 -12.43
C LEU A 81 -5.07 4.47 -11.66
N VAL A 82 -4.67 4.85 -10.44
CA VAL A 82 -3.81 4.02 -9.56
C VAL A 82 -4.48 2.67 -9.30
N GLY A 83 -5.77 2.65 -8.97
CA GLY A 83 -6.50 1.40 -8.73
C GLY A 83 -6.44 0.43 -9.92
N VAL A 84 -6.53 0.94 -11.16
CA VAL A 84 -6.40 0.12 -12.37
C VAL A 84 -4.93 -0.24 -12.65
N ALA A 85 -3.99 0.67 -12.38
CA ALA A 85 -2.55 0.41 -12.51
C ALA A 85 -2.09 -0.73 -11.58
N VAL A 86 -2.66 -0.82 -10.38
CA VAL A 86 -2.42 -1.93 -9.45
C VAL A 86 -2.84 -3.27 -10.07
N LEU A 87 -3.97 -3.34 -10.79
CA LEU A 87 -4.37 -4.58 -11.47
C LEU A 87 -3.37 -4.99 -12.56
N LEU A 88 -2.85 -4.03 -13.33
CA LEU A 88 -1.78 -4.30 -14.31
C LEU A 88 -0.49 -4.73 -13.62
N LEU A 89 -0.12 -4.10 -12.50
CA LEU A 89 1.05 -4.49 -11.73
C LEU A 89 0.92 -5.92 -11.21
N VAL A 90 -0.22 -6.27 -10.61
CA VAL A 90 -0.52 -7.64 -10.16
C VAL A 90 -0.47 -8.61 -11.33
N ALA A 91 -1.02 -8.24 -12.49
CA ALA A 91 -0.94 -9.07 -13.69
C ALA A 91 0.51 -9.33 -14.11
N ARG A 92 1.37 -8.31 -14.06
CA ARG A 92 2.79 -8.49 -14.36
C ARG A 92 3.47 -9.41 -13.36
N LEU A 93 3.19 -9.23 -12.07
CA LEU A 93 3.77 -10.02 -10.98
C LEU A 93 3.28 -11.47 -10.96
N ALA A 94 2.06 -11.73 -11.41
CA ALA A 94 1.51 -13.09 -11.48
C ALA A 94 2.35 -14.02 -12.37
N PHE A 95 3.00 -13.47 -13.41
CA PHE A 95 3.93 -14.23 -14.27
C PHE A 95 5.26 -14.58 -13.60
N ASN A 96 5.61 -13.97 -12.46
CA ASN A 96 6.76 -14.35 -11.65
C ASN A 96 6.44 -15.46 -10.64
N ILE A 97 5.16 -15.63 -10.33
CA ILE A 97 4.71 -16.65 -9.36
C ILE A 97 4.80 -18.04 -9.98
N GLY A 98 4.34 -18.22 -11.22
CA GLY A 98 4.30 -19.52 -11.90
C GLY A 98 5.65 -20.25 -11.92
N PRO A 99 6.73 -19.62 -12.44
CA PRO A 99 8.07 -20.23 -12.42
C PRO A 99 8.60 -20.50 -11.01
N SER A 100 8.19 -19.69 -10.04
CA SER A 100 8.63 -19.78 -8.64
C SER A 100 7.80 -20.76 -7.80
N LEU A 101 6.75 -21.40 -8.36
CA LEU A 101 5.83 -22.26 -7.61
C LEU A 101 6.54 -23.37 -6.79
N PRO A 102 7.57 -24.08 -7.30
CA PRO A 102 8.26 -25.08 -6.50
C PRO A 102 8.91 -24.50 -5.23
N SER A 103 9.54 -23.33 -5.34
CA SER A 103 10.14 -22.64 -4.20
C SER A 103 9.08 -22.11 -3.24
N LEU A 104 7.97 -21.59 -3.77
CA LEU A 104 6.84 -21.06 -2.98
C LEU A 104 6.14 -22.15 -2.16
N LEU A 105 5.97 -23.35 -2.73
CA LEU A 105 5.39 -24.48 -2.00
C LEU A 105 6.24 -24.90 -0.80
N ARG A 106 7.57 -24.88 -0.96
CA ARG A 106 8.51 -25.14 0.16
C ARG A 106 8.48 -24.01 1.19
N ALA A 107 8.34 -22.77 0.73
CA ALA A 107 8.21 -21.58 1.57
C ALA A 107 6.83 -21.43 2.24
N GLY A 108 5.85 -22.30 1.93
CA GLY A 108 4.47 -22.18 2.39
C GLY A 108 4.31 -21.92 3.89
N PRO A 109 4.95 -22.70 4.78
CA PRO A 109 4.92 -22.45 6.22
C PRO A 109 5.55 -21.10 6.61
N ALA A 110 6.68 -20.73 5.99
CA ALA A 110 7.34 -19.46 6.23
C ALA A 110 6.45 -18.27 5.82
N LEU A 111 5.73 -18.40 4.70
CA LEU A 111 4.79 -17.41 4.20
C LEU A 111 3.59 -17.17 5.13
N LEU A 112 3.18 -18.19 5.90
CA LEU A 112 2.18 -18.03 6.94
C LEU A 112 2.78 -17.42 8.22
N LEU A 113 3.99 -17.84 8.60
CA LEU A 113 4.68 -17.36 9.80
C LEU A 113 5.10 -15.89 9.69
N GLN A 114 5.48 -15.39 8.51
CA GLN A 114 5.82 -13.98 8.34
C GLN A 114 4.65 -13.02 8.68
N GLU A 115 3.40 -13.45 8.52
CA GLU A 115 2.23 -12.65 8.87
C GLU A 115 2.14 -12.46 10.39
N VAL A 116 2.69 -13.40 11.16
CA VAL A 116 2.87 -13.24 12.60
C VAL A 116 3.95 -12.18 12.86
N GLY A 117 5.01 -12.12 12.06
CA GLY A 117 6.05 -11.09 12.16
C GLY A 117 5.50 -9.69 11.90
N HIS A 118 4.65 -9.55 10.88
CA HIS A 118 3.90 -8.33 10.60
C HIS A 118 3.12 -7.86 11.83
N LEU A 119 2.26 -8.75 12.35
CA LEU A 119 1.36 -8.49 13.46
C LEU A 119 2.12 -8.17 14.74
N LEU A 120 3.13 -8.96 15.07
CA LEU A 120 3.94 -8.76 16.27
C LEU A 120 4.76 -7.49 16.15
N GLY A 121 5.28 -7.15 14.96
CA GLY A 121 6.04 -5.92 14.75
C GLY A 121 5.23 -4.68 15.09
N THR A 122 4.04 -4.55 14.50
CA THR A 122 3.19 -3.37 14.73
C THR A 122 2.72 -3.30 16.18
N ILE A 123 2.27 -4.42 16.76
CA ILE A 123 1.73 -4.46 18.13
C ILE A 123 2.84 -4.33 19.18
N ALA A 124 3.99 -4.97 19.01
CA ALA A 124 5.04 -4.96 20.04
C ALA A 124 5.82 -3.64 20.07
N LEU A 125 6.00 -2.96 18.92
CA LEU A 125 6.85 -1.77 18.83
C LEU A 125 6.05 -0.47 18.60
N ALA A 126 5.07 -0.46 17.71
CA ALA A 126 4.33 0.77 17.41
C ALA A 126 3.27 1.09 18.46
N LEU A 127 2.60 0.07 19.04
CA LEU A 127 1.58 0.27 20.06
C LEU A 127 2.13 0.94 21.33
N PRO A 128 3.25 0.49 21.95
CA PRO A 128 3.79 1.18 23.13
C PRO A 128 4.19 2.63 22.84
N LEU A 129 4.74 2.89 21.65
CA LEU A 129 5.07 4.26 21.22
C LEU A 129 3.80 5.13 21.10
N ALA A 130 2.73 4.60 20.51
CA ALA A 130 1.45 5.31 20.40
C ALA A 130 0.81 5.60 21.78
N VAL A 131 0.93 4.66 22.73
CA VAL A 131 0.53 4.87 24.13
C VAL A 131 1.38 5.96 24.78
N LEU A 132 2.70 5.93 24.59
CA LEU A 132 3.63 6.94 25.11
C LEU A 132 3.32 8.35 24.58
N LEU A 133 2.95 8.44 23.30
CA LEU A 133 2.50 9.68 22.65
C LEU A 133 1.08 10.09 23.03
N ARG A 134 0.39 9.31 23.89
CA ARG A 134 -0.97 9.56 24.36
C ARG A 134 -1.96 9.71 23.19
N MET A 135 -1.97 8.73 22.28
CA MET A 135 -2.99 8.65 21.22
C MET A 135 -4.33 8.08 21.70
N GLY A 136 -4.42 7.67 22.97
CA GLY A 136 -5.66 7.15 23.55
C GLY A 136 -6.14 5.88 22.83
N LYS A 137 -7.47 5.73 22.71
CA LYS A 137 -8.09 4.55 22.08
C LYS A 137 -7.73 4.40 20.59
N ALA A 138 -7.41 5.50 19.90
CA ALA A 138 -6.94 5.47 18.51
C ALA A 138 -5.64 4.67 18.33
N THR A 139 -4.86 4.48 19.41
CA THR A 139 -3.69 3.60 19.43
C THR A 139 -4.00 2.20 18.92
N VAL A 140 -5.11 1.59 19.37
CA VAL A 140 -5.47 0.22 18.98
C VAL A 140 -5.70 0.15 17.48
N GLY A 141 -6.48 1.08 16.94
CA GLY A 141 -6.76 1.15 15.51
C GLY A 141 -5.51 1.43 14.67
N ALA A 142 -4.66 2.36 15.10
CA ALA A 142 -3.48 2.77 14.31
C ALA A 142 -2.30 1.78 14.35
N THR A 143 -2.36 0.73 15.17
CA THR A 143 -1.18 -0.13 15.43
C THR A 143 -1.44 -1.63 15.38
N PHE A 144 -2.68 -2.08 15.19
CA PHE A 144 -2.95 -3.52 15.06
C PHE A 144 -2.51 -4.09 13.70
N SER A 145 -2.35 -3.24 12.68
CA SER A 145 -1.82 -3.59 11.35
C SER A 145 -1.26 -2.33 10.66
N LEU A 146 -0.88 -2.44 9.39
CA LEU A 146 -0.58 -1.30 8.49
C LEU A 146 -1.83 -0.77 7.78
N ASP A 147 -3.02 -1.10 8.32
CA ASP A 147 -4.34 -0.57 7.99
C ASP A 147 -4.67 -0.44 6.51
N ARG A 148 -4.92 -1.59 5.86
CA ARG A 148 -5.51 -1.66 4.51
C ARG A 148 -7.03 -1.52 4.55
N GLU A 149 -7.68 -1.39 3.39
CA GLU A 149 -9.13 -1.22 3.25
C GLU A 149 -9.98 -2.23 4.06
N PRO A 150 -9.63 -3.53 4.18
CA PRO A 150 -10.38 -4.45 5.03
C PRO A 150 -10.44 -4.02 6.51
N SER A 151 -9.42 -3.30 6.99
CA SER A 151 -9.30 -2.79 8.37
C SER A 151 -10.41 -1.82 8.72
N PHE A 152 -10.95 -1.11 7.73
CA PHE A 152 -12.09 -0.22 7.94
C PHE A 152 -13.32 -1.02 8.38
N ALA A 153 -13.65 -2.10 7.66
CA ALA A 153 -14.79 -2.93 8.00
C ALA A 153 -14.59 -3.60 9.37
N MET A 154 -13.40 -4.17 9.61
CA MET A 154 -13.06 -4.88 10.86
C MET A 154 -13.27 -4.01 12.11
N VAL A 155 -12.75 -2.78 12.10
CA VAL A 155 -12.80 -1.89 13.26
C VAL A 155 -14.17 -1.20 13.36
N SER A 156 -14.79 -0.85 12.23
CA SER A 156 -16.13 -0.28 12.18
C SER A 156 -17.19 -1.22 12.75
N GLU A 157 -17.17 -2.51 12.42
CA GLU A 157 -18.12 -3.49 12.97
C GLU A 157 -17.94 -3.68 14.48
N LYS A 158 -16.70 -3.68 14.97
CA LYS A 158 -16.40 -3.97 16.37
C LYS A 158 -16.59 -2.77 17.31
N TYR A 159 -16.14 -1.59 16.88
CA TYR A 159 -16.10 -0.40 17.74
C TYR A 159 -17.08 0.70 17.29
N GLY A 160 -17.66 0.58 16.11
CA GLY A 160 -18.49 1.62 15.50
C GLY A 160 -17.68 2.57 14.61
N PRO A 161 -18.31 3.15 13.57
CA PRO A 161 -17.61 3.96 12.57
C PRO A 161 -17.28 5.38 13.04
N ASP A 162 -17.76 5.81 14.22
CA ASP A 162 -17.45 7.10 14.85
C ASP A 162 -16.50 6.94 16.06
N SER A 163 -15.93 5.74 16.24
CA SER A 163 -15.00 5.44 17.33
C SER A 163 -13.59 5.99 17.12
N ASP A 164 -12.89 6.26 18.21
CA ASP A 164 -11.48 6.66 18.18
C ASP A 164 -10.60 5.59 17.54
N GLN A 165 -10.92 4.31 17.76
CA GLN A 165 -10.24 3.19 17.12
C GLN A 165 -10.35 3.30 15.60
N TYR A 166 -11.56 3.52 15.08
CA TYR A 166 -11.76 3.69 13.65
C TYR A 166 -11.02 4.92 13.10
N ARG A 167 -11.02 6.03 13.85
CA ARG A 167 -10.17 7.19 13.52
C ARG A 167 -8.69 6.83 13.43
N GLY A 168 -8.19 5.99 14.35
CA GLY A 168 -6.82 5.47 14.31
C GLY A 168 -6.49 4.72 13.01
N VAL A 169 -7.41 3.86 12.55
CA VAL A 169 -7.26 3.13 11.28
C VAL A 169 -7.20 4.08 10.09
N LEU A 170 -8.11 5.05 10.04
CA LEU A 170 -8.14 6.05 8.98
C LEU A 170 -6.86 6.91 8.97
N ALA A 171 -6.37 7.28 10.15
CA ALA A 171 -5.13 8.03 10.32
C ALA A 171 -3.92 7.26 9.78
N MET A 172 -3.79 5.99 10.14
CA MET A 172 -2.68 5.14 9.70
C MET A 172 -2.77 4.82 8.20
N TYR A 173 -3.97 4.61 7.67
CA TYR A 173 -4.19 4.44 6.22
C TYR A 173 -3.72 5.66 5.43
N VAL A 174 -4.18 6.86 5.81
CA VAL A 174 -3.79 8.12 5.14
C VAL A 174 -2.28 8.34 5.28
N PHE A 175 -1.70 8.04 6.44
CA PHE A 175 -0.24 8.10 6.61
C PHE A 175 0.48 7.12 5.66
N GLY A 176 0.03 5.87 5.59
CA GLY A 176 0.62 4.82 4.77
C GLY A 176 0.55 5.12 3.28
N THR A 177 -0.55 5.70 2.79
CA THR A 177 -0.68 6.11 1.39
C THR A 177 0.24 7.29 1.04
N LEU A 178 0.39 8.25 1.95
CA LEU A 178 1.24 9.44 1.74
C LEU A 178 2.74 9.14 1.84
N PHE A 179 3.15 8.40 2.87
CA PHE A 179 4.56 8.26 3.23
C PHE A 179 5.09 6.83 3.08
N GLY A 180 4.22 5.83 3.06
CA GLY A 180 4.62 4.43 3.19
C GLY A 180 5.56 3.98 2.08
N ALA A 181 5.22 4.23 0.81
CA ALA A 181 6.05 3.83 -0.33
C ALA A 181 7.41 4.53 -0.36
N VAL A 182 7.48 5.82 0.00
CA VAL A 182 8.75 6.55 0.10
C VAL A 182 9.59 5.95 1.22
N PHE A 183 9.02 5.83 2.41
CA PHE A 183 9.75 5.39 3.59
C PHE A 183 10.25 3.95 3.47
N ILE A 184 9.39 3.03 3.01
CA ILE A 184 9.78 1.62 2.89
C ILE A 184 10.90 1.43 1.87
N THR A 185 10.94 2.22 0.79
CA THR A 185 12.04 2.20 -0.19
C THR A 185 13.37 2.56 0.48
N LEU A 186 13.39 3.64 1.25
CA LEU A 186 14.60 4.08 1.96
C LEU A 186 15.05 3.02 2.97
N LEU A 187 14.10 2.48 3.73
CA LEU A 187 14.36 1.44 4.72
C LEU A 187 14.93 0.18 4.07
N THR A 188 14.31 -0.34 3.01
CA THR A 188 14.76 -1.59 2.40
C THR A 188 16.02 -1.44 1.57
N SER A 189 16.24 -0.27 0.96
CA SER A 189 17.54 0.06 0.37
C SER A 189 18.65 0.00 1.42
N LEU A 190 18.42 0.55 2.62
CA LEU A 190 19.40 0.50 3.70
C LEU A 190 19.62 -0.94 4.19
N VAL A 191 18.55 -1.64 4.54
CA VAL A 191 18.62 -2.99 5.14
C VAL A 191 19.16 -4.03 4.15
N ALA A 192 18.80 -3.96 2.87
CA ALA A 192 19.34 -4.86 1.85
C ALA A 192 20.85 -4.65 1.62
N ASN A 193 21.36 -3.44 1.88
CA ASN A 193 22.80 -3.15 1.79
C ASN A 193 23.60 -3.62 3.01
N TRP A 194 22.95 -3.93 4.13
CA TRP A 194 23.64 -4.56 5.26
C TRP A 194 24.12 -5.98 4.93
N LYS A 195 23.55 -6.64 3.91
CA LYS A 195 23.89 -8.01 3.49
C LYS A 195 23.78 -9.04 4.63
N ILE A 196 22.91 -8.78 5.61
CA ILE A 196 22.65 -9.66 6.75
C ILE A 196 21.52 -10.66 6.43
N PHE A 197 20.52 -10.24 5.65
CA PHE A 197 19.35 -11.04 5.31
C PHE A 197 19.42 -11.53 3.87
N ASP A 198 18.88 -12.72 3.64
CA ASP A 198 18.70 -13.30 2.31
C ASP A 198 17.68 -12.47 1.49
N PRO A 199 17.92 -12.26 0.18
CA PRO A 199 17.00 -11.52 -0.69
C PRO A 199 15.56 -12.04 -0.67
N LEU A 200 15.32 -13.35 -0.49
CA LEU A 200 13.98 -13.92 -0.44
C LEU A 200 13.26 -13.60 0.87
N ALA A 201 13.97 -13.57 2.00
CA ALA A 201 13.43 -13.13 3.28
C ALA A 201 13.12 -11.62 3.29
N LEU A 202 13.98 -10.82 2.65
CA LEU A 202 13.73 -9.40 2.41
C LEU A 202 12.48 -9.22 1.53
N ALA A 203 12.34 -10.02 0.47
CA ALA A 203 11.17 -9.99 -0.41
C ALA A 203 9.87 -10.37 0.32
N MET A 204 9.93 -11.34 1.23
CA MET A 204 8.82 -11.70 2.11
C MET A 204 8.37 -10.53 2.97
N GLY A 205 9.30 -9.90 3.69
CA GLY A 205 9.00 -8.72 4.50
C GLY A 205 8.47 -7.53 3.68
N ALA A 206 8.97 -7.35 2.45
CA ALA A 206 8.48 -6.33 1.52
C ALA A 206 7.01 -6.53 1.12
N GLY A 207 6.54 -7.78 1.06
CA GLY A 207 5.18 -8.14 0.65
C GLY A 207 4.09 -7.70 1.63
N VAL A 208 4.41 -7.49 2.90
CA VAL A 208 3.42 -7.22 3.95
C VAL A 208 2.76 -5.83 3.82
N GLY A 209 3.43 -4.87 3.16
CA GLY A 209 2.86 -3.53 2.88
C GLY A 209 1.86 -3.52 1.72
N SER A 210 1.23 -2.38 1.43
CA SER A 210 0.37 -2.23 0.23
C SER A 210 1.08 -2.66 -1.06
N GLY A 211 0.35 -2.91 -2.15
CA GLY A 211 0.97 -3.23 -3.44
C GLY A 211 1.98 -2.18 -3.92
N SER A 212 1.76 -0.89 -3.58
CA SER A 212 2.73 0.19 -3.86
C SER A 212 3.96 0.12 -2.96
N MET A 213 3.81 -0.17 -1.67
CA MET A 213 4.92 -0.39 -0.75
C MET A 213 5.75 -1.61 -1.15
N MET A 214 5.10 -2.73 -1.45
CA MET A 214 5.75 -3.93 -1.97
C MET A 214 6.51 -3.60 -3.26
N ALA A 215 5.89 -2.90 -4.22
CA ALA A 215 6.56 -2.58 -5.47
C ALA A 215 7.85 -1.75 -5.26
N ALA A 216 7.77 -0.73 -4.42
CA ALA A 216 8.88 0.17 -4.14
C ALA A 216 9.99 -0.52 -3.34
N SER A 217 9.59 -1.36 -2.39
CA SER A 217 10.52 -2.17 -1.60
C SER A 217 11.22 -3.24 -2.44
N SER A 218 10.50 -3.99 -3.27
CA SER A 218 11.09 -5.00 -4.15
C SER A 218 12.10 -4.39 -5.11
N ALA A 219 11.83 -3.22 -5.69
CA ALA A 219 12.79 -2.52 -6.54
C ALA A 219 14.11 -2.22 -5.80
N SER A 220 14.01 -1.81 -4.54
CA SER A 220 15.18 -1.52 -3.68
C SER A 220 16.02 -2.76 -3.39
N ILE A 221 15.36 -3.88 -3.10
CA ILE A 221 16.04 -5.17 -2.87
C ILE A 221 16.69 -5.66 -4.16
N ILE A 222 16.01 -5.56 -5.31
CA ILE A 222 16.53 -5.98 -6.63
C ILE A 222 17.79 -5.20 -7.00
N ALA A 223 17.88 -3.91 -6.70
CA ALA A 223 19.13 -3.17 -6.99
C ALA A 223 20.31 -3.64 -6.15
N ALA A 224 20.06 -4.13 -4.93
CA ALA A 224 21.09 -4.73 -4.09
C ALA A 224 21.42 -6.17 -4.53
N TYR A 225 20.46 -6.88 -5.13
CA TYR A 225 20.56 -8.27 -5.58
C TYR A 225 20.00 -8.48 -7.00
N PRO A 226 20.68 -7.99 -8.06
CA PRO A 226 20.13 -8.03 -9.42
C PRO A 226 19.94 -9.45 -9.97
N GLY A 227 20.72 -10.42 -9.49
CA GLY A 227 20.64 -11.83 -9.91
C GLY A 227 19.35 -12.53 -9.47
N ASP A 228 18.73 -12.08 -8.38
CA ASP A 228 17.57 -12.73 -7.75
C ASP A 228 16.24 -12.06 -8.12
N GLN A 229 16.23 -11.19 -9.14
CA GLN A 229 15.09 -10.35 -9.48
C GLN A 229 13.77 -11.13 -9.60
N GLU A 230 13.78 -12.25 -10.31
CA GLU A 230 12.55 -13.01 -10.56
C GLU A 230 12.00 -13.64 -9.28
N ALA A 231 12.89 -14.16 -8.43
CA ALA A 231 12.55 -14.79 -7.18
C ALA A 231 12.10 -13.76 -6.12
N ILE A 232 12.75 -12.59 -6.06
CA ILE A 232 12.32 -11.45 -5.22
C ILE A 232 10.90 -11.01 -5.59
N LEU A 233 10.64 -10.78 -6.88
CA LEU A 233 9.30 -10.35 -7.33
C LEU A 233 8.25 -11.42 -7.08
N GLY A 234 8.57 -12.69 -7.29
CA GLY A 234 7.68 -13.82 -7.02
C GLY A 234 7.35 -13.94 -5.52
N MET A 235 8.36 -13.96 -4.65
CA MET A 235 8.18 -14.04 -3.20
C MET A 235 7.42 -12.84 -2.63
N ALA A 236 7.78 -11.62 -3.05
CA ALA A 236 7.09 -10.42 -2.59
C ALA A 236 5.62 -10.40 -3.01
N ALA A 237 5.32 -10.81 -4.25
CA ALA A 237 3.94 -10.87 -4.75
C ALA A 237 3.08 -11.90 -4.00
N VAL A 238 3.62 -13.09 -3.73
CA VAL A 238 2.90 -14.10 -2.96
C VAL A 238 2.73 -13.68 -1.51
N SER A 239 3.77 -13.14 -0.88
CA SER A 239 3.69 -12.57 0.45
C SER A 239 2.57 -11.51 0.52
N ASN A 240 2.53 -10.59 -0.45
CA ASN A 240 1.49 -9.57 -0.52
C ASN A 240 0.08 -10.12 -0.70
N LEU A 241 -0.08 -11.14 -1.53
CA LEU A 241 -1.36 -11.82 -1.72
C LEU A 241 -1.82 -12.48 -0.41
N ILE A 242 -0.92 -13.18 0.28
CA ILE A 242 -1.21 -13.84 1.54
C ILE A 242 -1.62 -12.81 2.59
N THR A 243 -0.85 -11.74 2.78
CA THR A 243 -1.23 -10.65 3.70
C THR A 243 -2.58 -10.02 3.32
N THR A 244 -2.89 -9.90 2.03
CA THR A 244 -4.19 -9.34 1.59
C THR A 244 -5.37 -10.24 1.94
N ILE A 245 -5.21 -11.56 1.84
CA ILE A 245 -6.31 -12.52 2.06
C ILE A 245 -6.34 -12.98 3.52
N LEU A 246 -5.25 -13.57 3.99
CA LEU A 246 -5.12 -14.14 5.32
C LEU A 246 -5.03 -13.06 6.40
N GLY A 247 -4.40 -11.93 6.10
CA GLY A 247 -4.24 -10.83 7.06
C GLY A 247 -5.57 -10.27 7.57
N VAL A 248 -6.66 -10.40 6.81
CA VAL A 248 -8.02 -10.05 7.29
C VAL A 248 -8.46 -10.98 8.42
N TYR A 249 -8.33 -12.29 8.24
CA TYR A 249 -8.71 -13.28 9.26
C TYR A 249 -7.82 -13.16 10.49
N VAL A 250 -6.50 -13.05 10.29
CA VAL A 250 -5.54 -12.83 11.36
C VAL A 250 -5.82 -11.51 12.07
N GLY A 251 -6.19 -10.46 11.34
CA GLY A 251 -6.62 -9.16 11.84
C GLY A 251 -7.79 -9.24 12.81
N ILE A 252 -8.88 -9.90 12.40
CA ILE A 252 -10.11 -10.06 13.18
C ILE A 252 -9.87 -10.90 14.44
N TYR A 253 -9.27 -12.08 14.28
CA TYR A 253 -9.24 -13.08 15.34
C TYR A 253 -8.02 -12.96 16.27
N ILE A 254 -6.93 -12.35 15.82
CA ILE A 254 -5.66 -12.31 16.57
C ILE A 254 -5.22 -10.86 16.80
N ALA A 255 -4.96 -10.10 15.74
CA ALA A 255 -4.27 -8.81 15.83
C ALA A 255 -5.07 -7.78 16.63
N LEU A 256 -6.33 -7.56 16.25
CA LEU A 256 -7.18 -6.55 16.88
C LEU A 256 -7.51 -6.88 18.34
N PRO A 257 -7.87 -8.12 18.72
CA PRO A 257 -8.00 -8.52 20.12
C PRO A 257 -6.70 -8.38 20.93
N LEU A 258 -5.55 -8.74 20.34
CA LEU A 258 -4.25 -8.67 21.01
C LEU A 258 -3.83 -7.22 21.26
N ALA A 259 -3.97 -6.35 20.25
CA ALA A 259 -3.71 -4.92 20.38
C ALA A 259 -4.58 -4.27 21.47
N ASP A 260 -5.88 -4.58 21.51
CA ASP A 260 -6.80 -4.08 22.53
C ASP A 260 -6.39 -4.52 23.95
N ARG A 261 -6.00 -5.80 24.12
CA ARG A 261 -5.49 -6.32 25.40
C ARG A 261 -4.19 -5.65 25.81
N PHE A 262 -3.25 -5.50 24.89
CA PHE A 262 -1.95 -4.92 25.20
C PHE A 262 -2.07 -3.44 25.56
N TYR A 263 -2.90 -2.69 24.83
CA TYR A 263 -3.26 -1.31 25.16
C TYR A 263 -3.81 -1.19 26.59
N LYS A 264 -4.75 -2.07 26.98
CA LYS A 264 -5.31 -2.09 28.35
C LYS A 264 -4.26 -2.39 29.42
N VAL A 265 -3.30 -3.27 29.12
CA VAL A 265 -2.19 -3.57 30.04
C VAL A 265 -1.31 -2.33 30.25
N LEU A 266 -0.93 -1.65 29.16
CA LEU A 266 -0.06 -0.46 29.23
C LEU A 266 -0.75 0.74 29.87
N THR A 267 -2.06 0.90 29.68
CA THR A 267 -2.85 2.01 30.24
C THR A 267 -3.42 1.72 31.63
N ARG A 268 -3.27 0.50 32.16
CA ARG A 268 -3.85 0.05 33.44
C ARG A 268 -3.60 0.99 34.62
N LYS A 269 -2.39 1.56 34.71
CA LYS A 269 -2.03 2.50 35.78
C LYS A 269 -2.78 3.83 35.63
N GLN A 270 -2.80 4.39 34.43
CA GLN A 270 -3.52 5.62 34.11
C GLN A 270 -5.03 5.46 34.35
N THR A 271 -5.60 4.32 33.96
CA THR A 271 -7.02 4.02 34.20
C THR A 271 -7.32 3.84 35.69
N ARG A 272 -6.41 3.21 36.46
CA ARG A 272 -6.57 3.08 37.92
C ARG A 272 -6.45 4.40 38.65
N GLU A 273 -5.53 5.25 38.26
CA GLU A 273 -5.38 6.61 38.82
C GLU A 273 -6.62 7.46 38.51
N ALA A 274 -7.08 7.46 37.26
CA ALA A 274 -8.33 8.13 36.88
C ALA A 274 -9.55 7.57 37.64
N ALA A 275 -9.64 6.25 37.81
CA ALA A 275 -10.71 5.61 38.56
C ALA A 275 -10.63 5.89 40.07
N ALA A 276 -9.43 6.00 40.65
CA ALA A 276 -9.25 6.36 42.05
C ALA A 276 -9.63 7.83 42.32
N VAL A 277 -9.30 8.73 41.38
CA VAL A 277 -9.75 10.13 41.41
C VAL A 277 -11.28 10.22 41.29
N ALA A 278 -11.88 9.43 40.38
CA ALA A 278 -13.33 9.38 40.19
C ALA A 278 -14.08 8.75 41.39
N ALA A 279 -13.48 7.75 42.04
CA ALA A 279 -14.05 7.10 43.23
C ALA A 279 -14.00 8.00 44.48
N GLY A 280 -13.03 8.90 44.58
CA GLY A 280 -12.97 9.92 45.62
C GLY A 280 -14.03 11.03 45.49
N GLY A 281 -14.67 11.14 44.33
CA GLY A 281 -15.72 12.12 44.04
C GLY A 281 -16.91 11.48 43.32
N GLY A 282 -17.56 10.49 43.93
CA GLY A 282 -18.90 9.98 43.56
C GLY A 282 -19.28 10.06 42.08
N ALA A 283 -18.50 9.45 41.19
CA ALA A 283 -18.69 9.61 39.75
C ALA A 283 -19.86 8.77 39.21
N VAL A 284 -21.07 9.32 39.27
CA VAL A 284 -22.06 9.11 38.22
C VAL A 284 -21.53 9.83 36.98
N ARG A 285 -21.55 9.18 35.80
CA ARG A 285 -21.11 9.79 34.53
C ARG A 285 -21.77 11.16 34.39
N SER A 286 -20.97 12.23 34.44
CA SER A 286 -21.52 13.58 34.47
C SER A 286 -22.03 13.98 33.09
N GLN A 287 -22.98 14.92 33.01
CA GLN A 287 -23.41 15.48 31.72
C GLN A 287 -22.22 16.01 30.92
N ALA A 288 -21.21 16.58 31.60
CA ALA A 288 -19.98 17.05 30.97
C ALA A 288 -19.13 15.93 30.36
N ASP A 289 -19.17 14.71 30.89
CA ASP A 289 -18.47 13.56 30.30
C ASP A 289 -19.20 13.05 29.04
N ILE A 290 -20.54 13.07 29.07
CA ILE A 290 -21.38 12.72 27.92
C ILE A 290 -21.17 13.73 26.80
N ASP A 291 -21.23 15.03 27.11
CA ASP A 291 -21.03 16.11 26.13
C ASP A 291 -19.63 16.04 25.47
N ARG A 292 -18.60 15.61 26.22
CA ARG A 292 -17.24 15.39 25.70
C ARG A 292 -17.17 14.18 24.77
N ASP A 293 -17.76 13.05 25.16
CA ASP A 293 -17.81 11.83 24.36
C ASP A 293 -18.56 12.12 23.03
N ASP A 294 -19.66 12.87 23.07
CA ASP A 294 -20.46 13.26 21.91
C ASP A 294 -19.68 14.23 20.99
N ALA A 295 -18.98 15.21 21.57
CA ALA A 295 -18.13 16.12 20.78
C ALA A 295 -16.99 15.38 20.08
N GLN A 296 -16.38 14.38 20.74
CA GLN A 296 -15.33 13.55 20.14
C GLN A 296 -15.89 12.67 19.01
N ALA A 297 -17.06 12.09 19.20
CA ALA A 297 -17.74 11.30 18.16
C ALA A 297 -18.08 12.16 16.94
N GLU A 298 -18.51 13.40 17.13
CA GLU A 298 -18.75 14.35 16.05
C GLU A 298 -17.47 14.69 15.28
N GLU A 299 -16.37 14.95 16.00
CA GLU A 299 -15.06 15.18 15.37
C GLU A 299 -14.61 13.97 14.54
N ASN A 300 -14.82 12.76 15.06
CA ASN A 300 -14.52 11.51 14.38
C ASN A 300 -15.39 11.33 13.12
N ARG A 301 -16.67 11.69 13.20
CA ARG A 301 -17.59 11.67 12.05
C ARG A 301 -17.13 12.62 10.95
N LEU A 302 -16.82 13.86 11.30
CA LEU A 302 -16.34 14.87 10.36
C LEU A 302 -15.01 14.46 9.72
N PHE A 303 -14.11 13.85 10.51
CA PHE A 303 -12.86 13.32 9.98
C PHE A 303 -13.10 12.17 8.99
N ARG A 304 -13.97 11.22 9.35
CA ARG A 304 -14.38 10.12 8.47
C ARG A 304 -14.98 10.64 7.16
N GLU A 305 -15.89 11.61 7.23
CA GLU A 305 -16.51 12.21 6.06
C GLU A 305 -15.48 12.84 5.13
N LYS A 306 -14.52 13.61 5.67
CA LYS A 306 -13.41 14.17 4.88
C LYS A 306 -12.56 13.08 4.23
N VAL A 307 -12.23 12.00 4.95
CA VAL A 307 -11.49 10.86 4.38
C VAL A 307 -12.29 10.19 3.28
N ALA A 308 -13.61 10.01 3.47
CA ALA A 308 -14.50 9.43 2.49
C ALA A 308 -14.67 10.31 1.24
N GLU A 309 -14.76 11.64 1.40
CA GLU A 309 -14.81 12.61 0.30
C GLU A 309 -13.50 12.66 -0.50
N SER A 310 -12.38 12.54 0.20
CA SER A 310 -11.06 12.50 -0.42
C SER A 310 -10.81 11.18 -1.15
N SER A 311 -11.30 10.07 -0.58
CA SER A 311 -11.17 8.71 -1.13
C SER A 311 -12.32 8.35 -2.08
N ALA A 312 -13.27 9.28 -2.30
CA ALA A 312 -14.44 9.04 -3.12
C ALA A 312 -14.05 8.64 -4.54
N ALA A 313 -14.37 7.41 -4.91
CA ALA A 313 -14.00 6.86 -6.19
C ALA A 313 -14.76 7.56 -7.34
N ILE A 314 -14.01 8.08 -8.31
CA ILE A 314 -14.55 8.50 -9.59
C ILE A 314 -14.67 7.26 -10.48
N LYS A 315 -15.87 7.02 -11.03
CA LYS A 315 -16.06 5.91 -11.97
C LYS A 315 -15.44 6.28 -13.31
N LEU A 316 -14.39 5.55 -13.69
CA LEU A 316 -13.78 5.64 -15.01
C LEU A 316 -14.28 4.50 -15.91
N PRO A 317 -14.55 4.76 -17.21
CA PRO A 317 -14.75 3.70 -18.17
C PRO A 317 -13.51 2.79 -18.21
N LEU A 318 -13.71 1.49 -18.03
CA LEU A 318 -12.62 0.50 -18.02
C LEU A 318 -11.75 0.60 -19.28
N TRP A 319 -12.36 0.69 -20.46
CA TRP A 319 -11.62 0.82 -21.72
C TRP A 319 -10.69 2.04 -21.71
N LEU A 320 -11.13 3.16 -21.14
CA LEU A 320 -10.37 4.41 -21.13
C LEU A 320 -9.17 4.28 -20.19
N SER A 321 -9.41 3.78 -18.97
CA SER A 321 -8.35 3.57 -17.98
C SER A 321 -7.29 2.59 -18.48
N LEU A 322 -7.71 1.45 -19.07
CA LEU A 322 -6.81 0.43 -19.59
C LEU A 322 -6.03 0.93 -20.80
N SER A 323 -6.67 1.64 -21.73
CA SER A 323 -5.98 2.21 -22.91
C SER A 323 -4.93 3.23 -22.48
N VAL A 324 -5.29 4.15 -21.57
CA VAL A 324 -4.38 5.16 -21.04
C VAL A 324 -3.18 4.50 -20.35
N LEU A 325 -3.41 3.55 -19.45
CA LEU A 325 -2.34 2.89 -18.72
C LEU A 325 -1.44 2.04 -19.63
N THR A 326 -2.01 1.48 -20.69
CA THR A 326 -1.22 0.73 -21.68
C THR A 326 -0.33 1.65 -22.49
N VAL A 327 -0.83 2.81 -22.93
CA VAL A 327 -0.02 3.82 -23.63
C VAL A 327 1.09 4.35 -22.71
N LEU A 328 0.75 4.69 -21.45
CA LEU A 328 1.72 5.10 -20.43
C LEU A 328 2.79 4.04 -20.20
N GLY A 329 2.36 2.78 -20.04
CA GLY A 329 3.22 1.65 -19.76
C GLY A 329 4.14 1.31 -20.92
N ILE A 330 3.63 1.26 -22.16
CA ILE A 330 4.44 1.01 -23.36
C ILE A 330 5.44 2.15 -23.55
N GLY A 331 5.02 3.40 -23.41
CA GLY A 331 5.92 4.54 -23.61
C GLY A 331 7.04 4.59 -22.58
N THR A 332 6.74 4.37 -21.30
CA THR A 332 7.76 4.31 -20.24
C THR A 332 8.70 3.11 -20.40
N ALA A 333 8.15 1.92 -20.69
CA ALA A 333 8.94 0.72 -20.98
C ALA A 333 9.84 0.90 -22.22
N SER A 334 9.36 1.58 -23.26
CA SER A 334 10.15 1.84 -24.47
C SER A 334 11.33 2.77 -24.19
N VAL A 335 11.14 3.78 -23.34
CA VAL A 335 12.24 4.66 -22.90
C VAL A 335 13.22 3.90 -22.01
N ALA A 336 12.73 3.07 -21.08
CA ALA A 336 13.58 2.22 -20.26
C ALA A 336 14.42 1.25 -21.11
N ALA A 337 13.82 0.65 -22.14
CA ALA A 337 14.46 -0.27 -23.08
C ALA A 337 15.30 0.43 -24.17
N LYS A 338 15.32 1.78 -24.21
CA LYS A 338 15.95 2.59 -25.27
C LYS A 338 15.48 2.24 -26.69
N GLY A 339 14.27 1.72 -26.83
CA GLY A 339 13.70 1.30 -28.11
C GLY A 339 12.30 0.70 -27.96
N LEU A 340 11.52 0.75 -29.03
CA LEU A 340 10.20 0.12 -29.08
C LEU A 340 10.34 -1.27 -29.70
N SER A 341 10.00 -2.30 -28.92
CA SER A 341 9.95 -3.68 -29.41
C SER A 341 8.50 -4.15 -29.51
N LEU A 342 8.21 -4.97 -30.53
CA LEU A 342 6.90 -5.60 -30.67
C LEU A 342 6.58 -6.48 -29.45
N SER A 343 7.60 -7.10 -28.84
CA SER A 343 7.45 -7.91 -27.63
C SER A 343 6.87 -7.12 -26.45
N ILE A 344 7.26 -5.85 -26.25
CA ILE A 344 6.68 -5.01 -25.19
C ILE A 344 5.18 -4.81 -25.43
N VAL A 345 4.80 -4.48 -26.66
CA VAL A 345 3.39 -4.26 -27.03
C VAL A 345 2.58 -5.54 -26.84
N LEU A 346 3.12 -6.68 -27.28
CA LEU A 346 2.50 -8.00 -27.08
C LEU A 346 2.37 -8.35 -25.59
N GLY A 347 3.39 -8.08 -24.79
CA GLY A 347 3.37 -8.31 -23.34
C GLY A 347 2.27 -7.51 -22.64
N TYR A 348 2.14 -6.22 -22.95
CA TYR A 348 1.01 -5.41 -22.46
C TYR A 348 -0.34 -5.94 -22.96
N GLY A 349 -0.42 -6.44 -24.20
CA GLY A 349 -1.61 -7.09 -24.75
C GLY A 349 -2.04 -8.33 -23.95
N ILE A 350 -1.09 -9.21 -23.61
CA ILE A 350 -1.33 -10.40 -22.78
C ILE A 350 -1.79 -10.01 -21.38
N MET A 351 -1.11 -9.03 -20.75
CA MET A 351 -1.50 -8.55 -19.42
C MET A 351 -2.89 -7.92 -19.42
N LEU A 352 -3.23 -7.14 -20.44
CA LEU A 352 -4.57 -6.57 -20.61
C LEU A 352 -5.63 -7.66 -20.74
N ALA A 353 -5.38 -8.68 -21.57
CA ALA A 353 -6.30 -9.81 -21.72
C ALA A 353 -6.52 -10.52 -20.38
N LEU A 354 -5.44 -10.78 -19.62
CA LEU A 354 -5.50 -11.38 -18.29
C LEU A 354 -6.35 -10.54 -17.33
N VAL A 355 -6.14 -9.21 -17.29
CA VAL A 355 -6.92 -8.30 -16.44
C VAL A 355 -8.40 -8.28 -16.85
N LEU A 356 -8.70 -8.19 -18.16
CA LEU A 356 -10.07 -8.16 -18.66
C LEU A 356 -10.84 -9.44 -18.33
N VAL A 357 -10.24 -10.61 -18.59
CA VAL A 357 -10.82 -11.91 -18.26
C VAL A 357 -11.07 -12.01 -16.75
N SER A 358 -10.09 -11.60 -15.95
CA SER A 358 -10.20 -11.67 -14.49
C SER A 358 -11.28 -10.73 -13.93
N ILE A 359 -11.44 -9.53 -14.49
CA ILE A 359 -12.53 -8.61 -14.13
C ILE A 359 -13.88 -9.20 -14.54
N ALA A 360 -13.98 -9.81 -15.72
CA ALA A 360 -15.21 -10.47 -16.17
C ALA A 360 -15.61 -11.61 -15.22
N LEU A 361 -14.66 -12.47 -14.86
CA LEU A 361 -14.88 -13.57 -13.91
C LEU A 361 -15.25 -13.08 -12.51
N ALA A 362 -14.61 -12.02 -12.02
CA ALA A 362 -14.96 -11.40 -10.74
C ALA A 362 -16.40 -10.87 -10.74
N LYS A 363 -16.86 -10.27 -11.85
CA LYS A 363 -18.24 -9.80 -12.00
C LYS A 363 -19.26 -10.94 -12.04
N VAL A 364 -18.92 -12.05 -12.71
CA VAL A 364 -19.81 -13.23 -12.81
C VAL A 364 -19.92 -13.93 -11.45
N THR A 365 -18.80 -14.15 -10.78
CA THR A 365 -18.76 -14.92 -9.53
C THR A 365 -19.13 -14.12 -8.29
N LYS A 366 -18.98 -12.78 -8.31
CA LYS A 366 -19.31 -11.79 -7.26
C LYS A 366 -18.65 -12.00 -5.88
N LYS A 367 -18.11 -13.18 -5.58
CA LYS A 367 -17.50 -13.56 -4.31
C LYS A 367 -15.98 -13.41 -4.30
N ILE A 368 -15.34 -13.52 -5.47
CA ILE A 368 -13.88 -13.54 -5.60
C ILE A 368 -13.44 -12.23 -6.27
N SER A 369 -12.43 -11.58 -5.70
CA SER A 369 -11.90 -10.32 -6.22
C SER A 369 -11.12 -10.53 -7.53
N ALA A 370 -11.05 -9.50 -8.36
CA ALA A 370 -10.29 -9.56 -9.62
C ALA A 370 -8.79 -9.86 -9.39
N ILE A 371 -8.21 -9.36 -8.29
CA ILE A 371 -6.80 -9.60 -7.91
C ILE A 371 -6.52 -11.09 -7.74
N VAL A 372 -7.43 -11.82 -7.08
CA VAL A 372 -7.30 -13.27 -6.90
C VAL A 372 -7.34 -13.98 -8.25
N TYR A 373 -8.27 -13.62 -9.14
CA TYR A 373 -8.29 -14.20 -10.49
C TYR A 373 -7.04 -13.89 -11.31
N ILE A 374 -6.59 -12.64 -11.31
CA ILE A 374 -5.37 -12.22 -12.04
C ILE A 374 -4.20 -13.06 -11.55
N THR A 375 -4.07 -13.22 -10.23
CA THR A 375 -2.95 -13.92 -9.63
C THR A 375 -3.01 -15.42 -9.91
N THR A 376 -4.18 -16.05 -9.74
CA THR A 376 -4.34 -17.50 -9.97
C THR A 376 -4.18 -17.87 -11.45
N ILE A 377 -4.85 -17.14 -12.36
CA ILE A 377 -4.77 -17.42 -13.79
C ILE A 377 -3.36 -17.11 -14.29
N GLY A 378 -2.79 -15.96 -13.90
CA GLY A 378 -1.44 -15.56 -14.28
C GLY A 378 -0.38 -16.54 -13.79
N ALA A 379 -0.47 -17.01 -12.53
CA ALA A 379 0.42 -18.02 -11.98
C ALA A 379 0.27 -19.37 -12.72
N TYR A 380 -0.95 -19.76 -13.08
CA TYR A 380 -1.19 -21.01 -13.81
C TYR A 380 -0.61 -20.96 -15.23
N ILE A 381 -0.91 -19.93 -16.02
CA ILE A 381 -0.43 -19.82 -17.41
C ILE A 381 1.08 -19.55 -17.52
N SER A 382 1.72 -19.13 -16.43
CA SER A 382 3.18 -19.00 -16.32
C SER A 382 3.84 -20.17 -15.59
N SER A 383 3.06 -21.16 -15.12
CA SER A 383 3.61 -22.32 -14.42
C SER A 383 4.31 -23.28 -15.38
N PRO A 384 5.29 -24.06 -14.90
CA PRO A 384 5.96 -25.10 -15.71
C PRO A 384 5.00 -26.14 -16.32
N TRP A 385 3.77 -26.25 -15.80
CA TRP A 385 2.76 -27.22 -16.24
C TRP A 385 1.95 -26.75 -17.45
N PHE A 386 2.01 -25.46 -17.79
CA PHE A 386 1.24 -24.91 -18.90
C PHE A 386 2.03 -24.98 -20.22
N PHE A 387 1.40 -25.51 -21.27
CA PHE A 387 2.05 -25.84 -22.54
C PHE A 387 2.72 -24.65 -23.27
N ALA A 388 2.26 -23.42 -23.03
CA ALA A 388 2.82 -22.21 -23.64
C ALA A 388 3.51 -21.28 -22.61
N ALA A 389 3.85 -21.80 -21.43
CA ALA A 389 4.40 -20.98 -20.34
C ALA A 389 5.72 -20.31 -20.71
N GLU A 390 6.64 -21.00 -21.37
CA GLU A 390 7.95 -20.46 -21.74
C GLU A 390 7.84 -19.28 -22.71
N SER A 391 7.03 -19.43 -23.76
CA SER A 391 6.79 -18.36 -24.74
C SER A 391 6.10 -17.16 -24.09
N LEU A 392 5.06 -17.38 -23.28
CA LEU A 392 4.35 -16.31 -22.59
C LEU A 392 5.26 -15.57 -21.61
N THR A 393 6.01 -16.31 -20.79
CA THR A 393 6.89 -15.73 -19.78
C THR A 393 8.02 -14.95 -20.44
N THR A 394 8.60 -15.44 -21.54
CA THR A 394 9.63 -14.72 -22.31
C THR A 394 9.11 -13.38 -22.84
N ILE A 395 7.90 -13.35 -23.39
CA ILE A 395 7.28 -12.09 -23.86
C ILE A 395 7.04 -11.15 -22.68
N ILE A 396 6.47 -11.65 -21.58
CA ILE A 396 6.15 -10.83 -20.40
C ILE A 396 7.41 -10.30 -19.70
N LYS A 397 8.54 -11.03 -19.72
CA LYS A 397 9.82 -10.54 -19.20
C LYS A 397 10.29 -9.25 -19.87
N THR A 398 9.90 -9.00 -21.13
CA THR A 398 10.21 -7.73 -21.83
C THR A 398 9.44 -6.54 -21.27
N VAL A 399 8.34 -6.78 -20.55
CA VAL A 399 7.63 -5.74 -19.81
C VAL A 399 8.35 -5.52 -18.49
N ASP A 400 9.08 -4.42 -18.41
CA ASP A 400 9.82 -4.04 -17.23
C ASP A 400 8.88 -3.69 -16.05
N PHE A 401 9.15 -4.30 -14.89
CA PHE A 401 8.40 -4.09 -13.66
C PHE A 401 8.56 -2.65 -13.14
N LEU A 402 9.78 -2.09 -13.21
CA LEU A 402 10.06 -0.73 -12.73
C LEU A 402 9.27 0.31 -13.52
N SER A 403 9.05 0.08 -14.82
CA SER A 403 8.27 0.97 -15.70
C SER A 403 6.79 1.06 -15.26
N ILE A 404 6.14 -0.08 -15.00
CA ILE A 404 4.74 -0.09 -14.49
C ILE A 404 4.68 0.57 -13.11
N ALA A 405 5.63 0.24 -12.24
CA ALA A 405 5.69 0.79 -10.90
C ALA A 405 5.92 2.31 -10.92
N THR A 406 6.70 2.82 -11.88
CA THR A 406 6.93 4.25 -12.11
C THR A 406 5.65 4.97 -12.52
N VAL A 407 4.90 4.42 -13.47
CA VAL A 407 3.59 4.97 -13.87
C VAL A 407 2.63 4.99 -12.68
N MET A 408 2.51 3.86 -11.97
CA MET A 408 1.62 3.73 -10.82
C MET A 408 1.97 4.74 -9.71
N LEU A 409 3.24 4.84 -9.33
CA LEU A 409 3.67 5.75 -8.26
C LEU A 409 3.60 7.22 -8.67
N THR A 410 3.82 7.54 -9.96
CA THR A 410 3.61 8.89 -10.47
C THR A 410 2.14 9.30 -10.36
N LEU A 411 1.21 8.43 -10.76
CA LEU A 411 -0.23 8.64 -10.59
C LEU A 411 -0.62 8.73 -9.12
N ALA A 412 0.00 7.92 -8.26
CA ALA A 412 -0.20 7.99 -6.82
C ALA A 412 0.21 9.38 -6.31
N GLY A 413 1.41 9.86 -6.65
CA GLY A 413 1.88 11.19 -6.28
C GLY A 413 0.94 12.31 -6.74
N LEU A 414 0.49 12.26 -8.00
CA LEU A 414 -0.47 13.23 -8.54
C LEU A 414 -1.82 13.22 -7.81
N SER A 415 -2.16 12.12 -7.14
CA SER A 415 -3.39 11.97 -6.37
C SER A 415 -3.27 12.38 -4.91
N LEU A 416 -2.06 12.53 -4.35
CA LEU A 416 -1.87 12.72 -2.91
C LEU A 416 -2.20 14.14 -2.40
N GLY A 417 -2.19 15.15 -3.27
CA GLY A 417 -2.46 16.54 -2.86
C GLY A 417 -3.81 16.73 -2.15
N LYS A 418 -4.83 15.95 -2.53
CA LYS A 418 -6.17 15.93 -1.92
C LYS A 418 -6.16 15.42 -0.48
N ASP A 419 -5.18 14.59 -0.13
CA ASP A 419 -5.08 13.94 1.19
C ASP A 419 -4.24 14.75 2.19
N ILE A 420 -3.53 15.80 1.74
CA ILE A 420 -2.73 16.66 2.64
C ILE A 420 -3.55 17.40 3.70
N PRO A 421 -4.75 17.94 3.39
CA PRO A 421 -5.61 18.49 4.42
C PRO A 421 -5.96 17.47 5.51
N LEU A 422 -6.06 16.18 5.16
CA LEU A 422 -6.32 15.10 6.11
C LEU A 422 -5.13 14.89 7.05
N LEU A 423 -3.89 14.94 6.53
CA LEU A 423 -2.68 14.83 7.33
C LEU A 423 -2.63 15.88 8.46
N LYS A 424 -3.08 17.11 8.17
CA LYS A 424 -3.15 18.19 9.18
C LYS A 424 -4.15 17.88 10.30
N ASN A 425 -5.23 17.14 10.00
CA ASN A 425 -6.27 16.78 10.98
C ASN A 425 -5.92 15.53 11.80
N ILE A 426 -5.05 14.66 11.29
CA ILE A 426 -4.65 13.40 11.97
C ILE A 426 -3.75 13.68 13.19
N GLY A 427 -2.99 14.78 13.14
CA GLY A 427 -2.02 15.16 14.17
C GLY A 427 -0.66 14.49 13.98
N TRP A 428 0.40 15.19 14.41
CA TRP A 428 1.79 14.79 14.17
C TRP A 428 2.18 13.43 14.76
N LYS A 429 1.47 12.97 15.79
CA LYS A 429 1.76 11.73 16.53
C LYS A 429 1.71 10.48 15.64
N ILE A 430 0.89 10.49 14.58
CA ILE A 430 0.79 9.35 13.66
C ILE A 430 2.11 9.11 12.90
N ILE A 431 2.90 10.16 12.67
CA ILE A 431 4.10 10.08 11.85
C ILE A 431 5.13 9.13 12.47
N PRO A 432 5.64 9.36 13.70
CA PRO A 432 6.58 8.44 14.31
C PRO A 432 5.99 7.04 14.53
N VAL A 433 4.70 6.94 14.87
CA VAL A 433 4.02 5.64 15.06
C VAL A 433 3.97 4.83 13.77
N GLY A 434 3.57 5.46 12.66
CA GLY A 434 3.48 4.82 11.37
C GLY A 434 4.85 4.43 10.81
N LEU A 435 5.89 5.26 11.00
CA LEU A 435 7.26 4.92 10.64
C LEU A 435 7.75 3.68 11.41
N VAL A 436 7.50 3.62 12.73
CA VAL A 436 7.84 2.45 13.55
C VAL A 436 7.00 1.24 13.15
N ALA A 437 5.71 1.40 12.85
CA ALA A 437 4.85 0.31 12.41
C ALA A 437 5.36 -0.31 11.11
N ILE A 438 5.69 0.52 10.11
CA ILE A 438 6.25 0.04 8.82
C ILE A 438 7.61 -0.64 9.06
N THR A 439 8.48 -0.04 9.86
CA THR A 439 9.81 -0.59 10.15
C THR A 439 9.72 -1.93 10.86
N ALA A 440 8.93 -2.00 11.92
CA ALA A 440 8.75 -3.20 12.73
C ALA A 440 8.09 -4.31 11.92
N SER A 441 7.05 -3.97 11.15
CA SER A 441 6.38 -4.91 10.25
C SER A 441 7.37 -5.51 9.25
N PHE A 442 8.15 -4.68 8.55
CA PHE A 442 9.13 -5.13 7.57
C PHE A 442 10.20 -6.01 8.22
N LEU A 443 10.89 -5.48 9.24
CA LEU A 443 12.04 -6.16 9.86
C LEU A 443 11.64 -7.47 10.53
N LEU A 444 10.57 -7.51 11.33
CA LEU A 444 10.18 -8.75 12.01
C LEU A 444 9.64 -9.78 11.03
N SER A 445 8.94 -9.37 9.97
CA SER A 445 8.51 -10.30 8.91
C SER A 445 9.72 -10.88 8.18
N THR A 446 10.73 -10.07 7.86
CA THR A 446 11.99 -10.54 7.27
C THR A 446 12.73 -11.48 8.20
N VAL A 447 12.88 -11.15 9.48
CA VAL A 447 13.55 -12.01 10.46
C VAL A 447 12.85 -13.36 10.57
N ILE A 448 11.52 -13.37 10.71
CA ILE A 448 10.78 -14.64 10.80
C ILE A 448 10.89 -15.43 9.48
N ALA A 449 10.82 -14.75 8.33
CA ALA A 449 11.02 -15.38 7.04
C ALA A 449 12.41 -16.04 6.91
N GLU A 450 13.48 -15.35 7.32
CA GLU A 450 14.85 -15.85 7.32
C GLU A 450 14.98 -17.17 8.08
N PHE A 451 14.49 -17.19 9.33
CA PHE A 451 14.53 -18.38 10.17
C PHE A 451 13.61 -19.49 9.64
N ALA A 452 12.40 -19.14 9.19
CA ALA A 452 11.43 -20.13 8.73
C ALA A 452 11.82 -20.77 7.39
N LEU A 453 12.57 -20.07 6.54
CA LEU A 453 13.16 -20.61 5.32
C LEU A 453 14.47 -21.39 5.58
N GLY A 454 15.02 -21.32 6.81
CA GLY A 454 16.28 -21.94 7.15
C GLY A 454 17.49 -21.28 6.48
N LEU A 455 17.41 -19.98 6.20
CA LEU A 455 18.43 -19.19 5.50
C LEU A 455 19.41 -18.47 6.44
N TRP A 456 19.21 -18.61 7.75
CA TRP A 456 20.20 -18.28 8.78
C TRP A 456 21.57 -18.93 8.50
N HIS A 457 22.56 -18.09 8.15
CA HIS A 457 23.94 -18.46 7.91
C HIS A 457 24.89 -17.81 8.91
#